data_AF-A0A9Q0SX21-F1
#
_entry.id   AF-A0A9Q0SX21-F1
#
_cell.length_a   1.000
_cell.length_b   1.000
_cell.length_c   1.000
_cell.angle_alpha   90.00
_cell.angle_beta   90.00
_cell.angle_gamma   90.00
#
_symmetry.space_group_name_H-M   'P 1'
#
loop_
_entity.id
_entity.type
_entity.pdbx_description
1 polymer ?
#
loop_
_entity_poly.entity_id
_entity_poly.type
_entity_poly.pdbx_seq_one_letter_code
_entity_poly.pdbx_strand_id
1 'polypeptide(L)'
;MIFRKITLGMWRSNSAADKPSMEIDGDDDKNEKSNNESGTAVSADLVQAPLGLFPRPWPPTASASEGSQIYKTIEYFRLVGRVMAKALQDGRLLDLPLSMAFYKLLLGQELDLYDILLFDAELGKTLQELHALVCRKHYLESTGSDNHEAIADLHFHGTTIEDLCLDFTLPGYPDYILKPGDETVDINNLEEFISLVVDATVKTGIIRQMEAFRAGFNQVFDISSLQIFTPQELDYLLCGRRELWEPDTLVDHIKFDHGYTAKSPAIVNLLEIMGEFTPEQQRAFCQFVTGAPRLPPGGLAVLNPKLTIVRKHSSSAGNAMPNGTGPSAESADDDLPSVMTCANYLKLPPYSTKEVMYKKLLYAISEGQGSFDLS
;
A
#
# COMPACT_ATOMS: atom_id res chain seq x y z
N MET A 1 8.14 -0.25 6.26
CA MET A 1 7.20 -0.89 7.23
C MET A 1 6.81 0.01 8.39
N ILE A 2 7.72 0.73 9.05
CA ILE A 2 7.44 1.51 10.29
C ILE A 2 6.24 2.47 10.16
N PHE A 3 6.19 3.29 9.09
CA PHE A 3 5.12 4.28 8.93
C PHE A 3 3.73 3.71 8.68
N ARG A 4 3.59 2.39 8.49
CA ARG A 4 2.30 1.73 8.19
C ARG A 4 1.60 1.17 9.42
N LYS A 5 2.18 1.31 10.61
CA LYS A 5 1.61 0.75 11.84
C LYS A 5 0.30 1.44 12.22
N ILE A 6 -0.71 0.65 12.59
CA ILE A 6 -2.04 1.13 13.00
C ILE A 6 -1.91 2.04 14.22
N THR A 7 -1.07 1.66 15.18
CA THR A 7 -0.80 2.38 16.44
C THR A 7 -0.32 3.83 16.26
N LEU A 8 0.18 4.21 15.07
CA LEU A 8 0.59 5.59 14.79
C LEU A 8 -0.60 6.54 14.57
N GLY A 9 -1.79 6.01 14.28
CA GLY A 9 -3.00 6.79 14.04
C GLY A 9 -2.90 7.78 12.86
N MET A 10 -1.95 7.57 11.95
CA MET A 10 -1.67 8.50 10.84
C MET A 10 -2.66 8.38 9.69
N TRP A 11 -3.13 7.16 9.43
CA TRP A 11 -3.83 6.82 8.19
C TRP A 11 -5.26 6.39 8.47
N ARG A 12 -6.14 6.60 7.50
CA ARG A 12 -7.46 5.99 7.50
C ARG A 12 -7.32 4.46 7.47
N SER A 13 -8.17 3.77 8.21
CA SER A 13 -8.28 2.32 8.20
C SER A 13 -9.73 1.96 7.85
N ASN A 14 -9.92 1.19 6.79
CA ASN A 14 -11.26 0.69 6.40
C ASN A 14 -11.70 -0.51 7.26
N SER A 15 -10.96 -0.80 8.34
CA SER A 15 -11.24 -1.93 9.22
C SER A 15 -12.07 -1.44 10.40
N ALA A 16 -13.23 -2.05 10.60
CA ALA A 16 -14.08 -1.88 11.79
C ALA A 16 -13.42 -2.38 13.11
N ALA A 17 -12.11 -2.57 13.13
CA ALA A 17 -11.34 -3.13 14.24
C ALA A 17 -10.75 -2.08 15.20
N ASP A 18 -11.03 -0.78 15.04
CA ASP A 18 -10.73 0.22 16.07
C ASP A 18 -11.77 0.12 17.21
N LYS A 19 -11.82 -1.03 17.89
CA LYS A 19 -12.29 -1.10 19.27
C LYS A 19 -11.04 -1.11 20.16
N PRO A 20 -10.86 -0.15 21.07
CA PRO A 20 -9.85 -0.30 22.11
C PRO A 20 -10.24 -1.54 22.92
N SER A 21 -9.35 -2.52 23.01
CA SER A 21 -9.51 -3.66 23.90
C SER A 21 -9.61 -3.13 25.33
N MET A 22 -10.81 -3.18 25.92
CA MET A 22 -10.96 -3.03 27.36
C MET A 22 -10.16 -4.16 28.03
N GLU A 23 -9.13 -3.79 28.78
CA GLU A 23 -8.54 -4.67 29.79
C GLU A 23 -9.62 -4.94 30.84
N ILE A 24 -10.14 -6.16 30.86
CA ILE A 24 -10.91 -6.68 31.98
C ILE A 24 -10.00 -7.65 32.72
N ASP A 25 -9.55 -7.19 33.89
CA ASP A 25 -8.89 -7.99 34.91
C ASP A 25 -9.87 -9.08 35.39
N GLY A 26 -9.45 -10.34 35.38
CA GLY A 26 -10.34 -11.46 35.67
C GLY A 26 -9.69 -12.82 35.46
N ASP A 27 -8.96 -13.25 36.48
CA ASP A 27 -8.44 -14.59 36.73
C ASP A 27 -9.56 -15.65 36.65
N ASP A 28 -9.42 -16.68 35.79
CA ASP A 28 -9.66 -18.08 36.16
C ASP A 28 -9.40 -19.07 34.99
N ASP A 29 -8.72 -20.16 35.36
CA ASP A 29 -8.33 -21.35 34.58
C ASP A 29 -9.45 -22.00 33.75
N LYS A 30 -9.13 -22.39 32.49
CA LYS A 30 -9.18 -23.80 32.03
C LYS A 30 -8.73 -24.03 30.59
N ASN A 31 -7.84 -25.02 30.47
CA ASN A 31 -7.40 -25.76 29.27
C ASN A 31 -8.52 -26.12 28.29
N GLU A 32 -8.36 -25.79 27.01
CA GLU A 32 -8.68 -26.69 25.91
C GLU A 32 -7.82 -26.40 24.66
N LYS A 33 -7.00 -27.40 24.28
CA LYS A 33 -6.12 -27.37 23.11
C LYS A 33 -6.96 -27.48 21.83
N SER A 34 -6.85 -26.50 20.95
CA SER A 34 -7.08 -26.69 19.52
C SER A 34 -5.92 -26.08 18.73
N ASN A 35 -5.17 -26.97 18.07
CA ASN A 35 -4.06 -26.64 17.18
C ASN A 35 -4.60 -25.99 15.91
N ASN A 36 -4.14 -24.77 15.61
CA ASN A 36 -3.99 -24.28 14.24
C ASN A 36 -2.99 -23.12 14.22
N GLU A 37 -1.69 -23.45 14.28
CA GLU A 37 -0.62 -22.54 13.90
C GLU A 37 -0.26 -22.80 12.43
N SER A 38 -0.53 -21.83 11.55
CA SER A 38 0.33 -21.53 10.41
C SER A 38 0.12 -20.10 9.90
N GLY A 39 1.06 -19.23 10.27
CA GLY A 39 1.57 -18.10 9.47
C GLY A 39 0.64 -16.96 9.04
N THR A 40 0.43 -15.93 9.88
CA THR A 40 0.34 -14.50 9.43
C THR A 40 0.46 -13.46 10.57
N ALA A 41 1.39 -13.59 11.52
CA ALA A 41 1.47 -12.66 12.65
C ALA A 41 1.87 -11.20 12.30
N VAL A 42 2.48 -10.95 11.12
CA VAL A 42 2.99 -9.61 10.74
C VAL A 42 1.91 -8.71 10.12
N SER A 43 0.80 -9.26 9.62
CA SER A 43 -0.22 -8.47 8.92
C SER A 43 -1.20 -7.73 9.85
N ALA A 44 -1.28 -8.13 11.12
CA ALA A 44 -2.30 -7.63 12.04
C ALA A 44 -2.06 -6.19 12.53
N ASP A 45 -0.82 -5.70 12.55
CA ASP A 45 -0.47 -4.35 13.06
C ASP A 45 -0.28 -3.31 11.93
N LEU A 46 -0.53 -3.67 10.67
CA LEU A 46 -0.35 -2.77 9.51
C LEU A 46 -1.68 -2.29 8.96
N VAL A 47 -1.73 -0.99 8.63
CA VAL A 47 -2.89 -0.37 7.99
C VAL A 47 -3.14 -1.04 6.63
N GLN A 48 -4.38 -1.52 6.48
CA GLN A 48 -4.92 -2.05 5.22
C GLN A 48 -5.53 -0.89 4.43
N ALA A 49 -4.88 -0.54 3.33
CA ALA A 49 -5.27 0.56 2.45
C ALA A 49 -5.13 0.11 0.99
N PRO A 50 -6.14 -0.59 0.43
CA PRO A 50 -6.05 -1.17 -0.91
C PRO A 50 -5.91 -0.12 -2.01
N LEU A 51 -6.39 1.10 -1.76
CA LEU A 51 -6.29 2.26 -2.65
C LEU A 51 -5.14 3.21 -2.28
N GLY A 52 -4.26 2.76 -1.38
CA GLY A 52 -3.16 3.54 -0.85
C GLY A 52 -3.53 4.35 0.39
N LEU A 53 -2.52 4.71 1.17
CA LEU A 53 -2.63 5.42 2.43
C LEU A 53 -3.10 6.85 2.19
N PHE A 54 -4.04 7.29 3.03
CA PHE A 54 -4.53 8.67 3.06
C PHE A 54 -4.67 9.11 4.53
N PRO A 55 -4.44 10.40 4.87
CA PRO A 55 -4.39 10.85 6.25
C PRO A 55 -5.72 10.62 6.96
N ARG A 56 -5.64 10.15 8.21
CA ARG A 56 -6.79 10.12 9.12
C ARG A 56 -7.26 11.56 9.37
N PRO A 57 -8.55 11.87 9.25
CA PRO A 57 -9.09 13.18 9.60
C PRO A 57 -9.12 13.37 11.12
N TRP A 58 -8.88 14.60 11.58
CA TRP A 58 -8.95 14.99 12.99
C TRP A 58 -9.84 16.24 13.15
N PRO A 59 -10.66 16.31 14.21
CA PRO A 59 -11.48 17.50 14.46
C PRO A 59 -10.62 18.76 14.58
N PRO A 60 -11.04 19.92 14.05
CA PRO A 60 -10.30 21.18 14.22
C PRO A 60 -10.13 21.57 15.69
N THR A 61 -11.07 21.17 16.55
CA THR A 61 -11.08 21.39 17.99
C THR A 61 -10.14 20.47 18.77
N ALA A 62 -9.57 19.43 18.14
CA ALA A 62 -8.67 18.50 18.81
C ALA A 62 -7.39 19.21 19.28
N SER A 63 -7.20 19.27 20.60
CA SER A 63 -6.08 20.00 21.20
C SER A 63 -4.74 19.36 20.83
N ALA A 64 -3.85 20.18 20.28
CA ALA A 64 -2.50 19.79 19.86
C ALA A 64 -1.50 19.77 21.03
N SER A 65 -1.94 19.48 22.25
CA SER A 65 -1.05 19.56 23.41
C SER A 65 0.07 18.52 23.30
N GLU A 66 1.24 18.85 23.84
CA GLU A 66 2.40 17.98 23.84
C GLU A 66 2.06 16.64 24.51
N GLY A 67 2.29 15.54 23.80
CA GLY A 67 1.93 14.18 24.25
C GLY A 67 0.58 13.65 23.74
N SER A 68 -0.31 14.49 23.21
CA SER A 68 -1.55 14.05 22.56
C SER A 68 -1.28 13.18 21.32
N GLN A 69 -2.23 12.32 20.96
CA GLN A 69 -2.09 11.45 19.78
C GLN A 69 -1.94 12.29 18.50
N ILE A 70 -2.75 13.33 18.34
CA ILE A 70 -2.69 14.23 17.18
C ILE A 70 -1.34 14.94 17.08
N TYR A 71 -0.75 15.38 18.20
CA TYR A 71 0.58 15.99 18.20
C TYR A 71 1.62 15.00 17.67
N LYS A 72 1.63 13.76 18.16
CA LYS A 72 2.53 12.71 17.67
C LYS A 72 2.31 12.44 16.17
N THR A 73 1.05 12.33 15.73
CA THR A 73 0.71 12.15 14.32
C THR A 73 1.25 13.29 13.44
N ILE A 74 1.10 14.54 13.87
CA ILE A 74 1.65 15.72 13.18
C ILE A 74 3.19 15.64 13.06
N GLU A 75 3.88 15.26 14.13
CA GLU A 75 5.34 15.07 14.10
C GLU A 75 5.76 13.94 13.16
N TYR A 76 5.00 12.84 13.13
CA TYR A 76 5.25 11.76 12.17
C TYR A 76 5.05 12.22 10.73
N PHE A 77 4.01 12.99 10.42
CA PHE A 77 3.85 13.55 9.07
C PHE A 77 5.01 14.46 8.68
N ARG A 78 5.50 15.30 9.60
CA ARG A 78 6.71 16.11 9.38
C ARG A 78 7.93 15.25 9.11
N LEU A 79 8.11 14.16 9.85
CA LEU A 79 9.19 13.21 9.61
C LEU A 79 9.06 12.55 8.24
N VAL A 80 7.87 12.08 7.86
CA VAL A 80 7.63 11.49 6.53
C VAL A 80 7.94 12.49 5.43
N GLY A 81 7.53 13.75 5.56
CA GLY A 81 7.86 14.81 4.60
C GLY A 81 9.38 14.96 4.42
N ARG A 82 10.13 15.02 5.52
CA ARG A 82 11.61 15.12 5.49
C ARG A 82 12.25 13.88 4.86
N VAL A 83 11.80 12.69 5.25
CA VAL A 83 12.32 11.41 4.73
C VAL A 83 12.04 11.30 3.23
N MET A 84 10.84 11.68 2.78
CA MET A 84 10.47 11.67 1.37
C MET A 84 11.34 12.62 0.55
N ALA A 85 11.49 13.86 1.01
CA ALA A 85 12.35 14.82 0.34
C ALA A 85 13.80 14.33 0.29
N LYS A 86 14.31 13.76 1.39
CA LYS A 86 15.67 13.21 1.41
C LYS A 86 15.83 12.01 0.45
N ALA A 87 14.84 11.12 0.39
CA ALA A 87 14.84 10.00 -0.53
C ALA A 87 14.90 10.48 -2.00
N LEU A 88 14.10 11.48 -2.35
CA LEU A 88 14.13 12.10 -3.68
C LEU A 88 15.48 12.74 -4.00
N GLN A 89 16.04 13.50 -3.07
CA GLN A 89 17.35 14.14 -3.23
C GLN A 89 18.47 13.12 -3.46
N ASP A 90 18.39 11.97 -2.79
CA ASP A 90 19.40 10.92 -2.85
C ASP A 90 19.16 9.90 -3.98
N GLY A 91 18.09 10.06 -4.77
CA GLY A 91 17.70 9.09 -5.80
C GLY A 91 17.33 7.71 -5.23
N ARG A 92 16.82 7.67 -4.00
CA ARG A 92 16.42 6.47 -3.27
C ARG A 92 14.91 6.29 -3.36
N LEU A 93 14.48 5.03 -3.48
CA LEU A 93 13.06 4.70 -3.44
C LEU A 93 12.55 4.69 -2.01
N LEU A 94 11.31 5.12 -1.86
CA LEU A 94 10.55 5.06 -0.62
C LEU A 94 9.28 4.25 -0.87
N ASP A 95 9.27 2.99 -0.43
CA ASP A 95 8.11 2.10 -0.59
C ASP A 95 6.99 2.45 0.42
N LEU A 96 6.34 3.59 0.19
CA LEU A 96 5.15 4.04 0.91
C LEU A 96 3.98 4.02 -0.08
N PRO A 97 2.99 3.12 0.08
CA PRO A 97 1.88 3.00 -0.84
C PRO A 97 0.87 4.11 -0.58
N LEU A 98 1.15 5.35 -0.97
CA LEU A 98 0.26 6.48 -0.80
C LEU A 98 -0.85 6.46 -1.87
N SER A 99 -2.02 6.97 -1.54
CA SER A 99 -3.13 7.10 -2.50
C SER A 99 -2.85 8.18 -3.55
N MET A 100 -3.52 8.10 -4.71
CA MET A 100 -3.41 9.15 -5.73
C MET A 100 -3.88 10.52 -5.24
N ALA A 101 -4.91 10.55 -4.38
CA ALA A 101 -5.36 11.78 -3.73
C ALA A 101 -4.25 12.42 -2.88
N PHE A 102 -3.43 11.63 -2.19
CA PHE A 102 -2.30 12.17 -1.45
C PHE A 102 -1.29 12.86 -2.37
N TYR A 103 -0.95 12.24 -3.51
CA TYR A 103 -0.04 12.85 -4.48
C TYR A 103 -0.60 14.15 -5.09
N LYS A 104 -1.91 14.21 -5.36
CA LYS A 104 -2.59 15.45 -5.75
C LYS A 104 -2.37 16.57 -4.72
N LEU A 105 -2.54 16.28 -3.42
CA LEU A 105 -2.28 17.25 -2.34
C LEU A 105 -0.82 17.71 -2.30
N LEU A 106 0.15 16.82 -2.55
CA LEU A 106 1.57 17.17 -2.60
C LEU A 106 1.88 18.17 -3.70
N LEU A 107 1.19 18.06 -4.85
CA LEU A 107 1.30 18.97 -5.98
C LEU A 107 0.53 20.28 -5.78
N GLY A 108 -0.17 20.43 -4.64
CA GLY A 108 -0.96 21.60 -4.32
C GLY A 108 -2.32 21.63 -5.02
N GLN A 109 -2.81 20.49 -5.51
CA GLN A 109 -4.16 20.37 -6.06
C GLN A 109 -5.17 20.25 -4.90
N GLU A 110 -6.33 20.87 -5.08
CA GLU A 110 -7.46 20.69 -4.18
C GLU A 110 -8.18 19.39 -4.50
N LEU A 111 -8.76 18.77 -3.47
CA LEU A 111 -9.56 17.56 -3.58
C LEU A 111 -11.05 17.88 -3.39
N ASP A 112 -11.89 17.12 -4.08
CA ASP A 112 -13.34 17.21 -3.99
C ASP A 112 -14.00 15.87 -3.62
N LEU A 113 -15.33 15.83 -3.70
CA LEU A 113 -16.16 14.64 -3.46
C LEU A 113 -15.73 13.43 -4.31
N TYR A 114 -15.37 13.66 -5.58
CA TYR A 114 -15.05 12.59 -6.53
C TYR A 114 -13.68 11.97 -6.24
N ASP A 115 -12.76 12.76 -5.68
CA ASP A 115 -11.44 12.29 -5.26
C ASP A 115 -11.47 11.32 -4.07
N ILE A 116 -12.57 11.27 -3.31
CA ILE A 116 -12.71 10.31 -2.20
C ILE A 116 -12.61 8.86 -2.70
N LEU A 117 -13.07 8.58 -3.93
CA LEU A 117 -12.94 7.26 -4.55
C LEU A 117 -11.48 6.79 -4.72
N LEU A 118 -10.51 7.71 -4.71
CA LEU A 118 -9.10 7.39 -4.89
C LEU A 118 -8.45 6.79 -3.64
N PHE A 119 -9.13 6.81 -2.49
CA PHE A 119 -8.63 6.22 -1.24
C PHE A 119 -9.71 5.50 -0.41
N ASP A 120 -10.99 5.81 -0.62
CA ASP A 120 -12.13 5.23 0.08
C ASP A 120 -13.31 5.02 -0.89
N ALA A 121 -13.30 3.90 -1.62
CA ALA A 121 -14.28 3.62 -2.66
C ALA A 121 -15.70 3.40 -2.13
N GLU A 122 -15.86 2.95 -0.88
CA GLU A 122 -17.17 2.74 -0.27
C GLU A 122 -17.79 4.08 0.08
N LEU A 123 -17.09 4.89 0.88
CA LEU A 123 -17.56 6.22 1.27
C LEU A 123 -17.78 7.11 0.04
N GLY A 124 -16.84 7.11 -0.91
CA GLY A 124 -16.92 7.94 -2.11
C GLY A 124 -18.13 7.61 -2.99
N LYS A 125 -18.49 6.33 -3.13
CA LYS A 125 -19.69 5.92 -3.89
C LYS A 125 -20.96 6.37 -3.19
N THR A 126 -21.07 6.09 -1.89
CA THR A 126 -22.23 6.48 -1.08
C THR A 126 -22.47 7.99 -1.15
N LEU A 127 -21.43 8.81 -0.99
CA LEU A 127 -21.55 10.27 -1.07
C LEU A 127 -21.95 10.76 -2.45
N GLN A 128 -21.46 10.14 -3.53
CA GLN A 128 -21.87 10.49 -4.90
C GLN A 128 -23.34 10.18 -5.18
N GLU A 129 -23.82 9.04 -4.70
CA GLU A 129 -25.22 8.66 -4.83
C GLU A 129 -26.15 9.59 -4.01
N LEU A 130 -25.77 9.94 -2.79
CA LEU A 130 -26.48 10.95 -1.99
C LEU A 130 -26.46 12.32 -2.65
N HIS A 131 -25.32 12.74 -3.22
CA HIS A 131 -25.20 13.98 -3.96
C HIS A 131 -26.10 14.01 -5.21
N ALA A 132 -26.30 12.86 -5.88
CA ALA A 132 -27.23 12.76 -6.99
C ALA A 132 -28.69 13.04 -6.57
N LEU A 133 -29.09 12.66 -5.35
CA LEU A 133 -30.40 13.00 -4.78
C LEU A 133 -30.53 14.51 -4.53
N VAL A 134 -29.47 15.16 -4.03
CA VAL A 134 -29.41 16.62 -3.89
C VAL A 134 -29.55 17.31 -5.25
N CYS A 135 -28.82 16.86 -6.27
CA CYS A 135 -28.98 17.40 -7.63
C CYS A 135 -30.41 17.20 -8.16
N ARG A 136 -31.03 16.05 -7.89
CA ARG A 136 -32.41 15.77 -8.30
C ARG A 136 -33.41 16.68 -7.60
N LYS A 137 -33.23 16.94 -6.30
CA LYS A 137 -34.02 17.90 -5.53
C LYS A 137 -33.93 19.30 -6.15
N HIS A 138 -32.72 19.82 -6.36
CA HIS A 138 -32.50 21.14 -6.98
C HIS A 138 -33.18 21.26 -8.34
N TYR A 139 -33.12 20.20 -9.16
CA TYR A 139 -33.83 20.16 -10.44
C TYR A 139 -35.36 20.29 -10.24
N LEU A 140 -35.95 19.53 -9.32
CA LEU A 140 -37.39 19.60 -9.04
C LEU A 140 -37.81 20.98 -8.54
N GLU A 141 -37.02 21.60 -7.67
CA GLU A 141 -37.28 22.97 -7.18
C GLU A 141 -37.23 24.00 -8.32
N SER A 142 -36.31 23.84 -9.27
CA SER A 142 -36.14 24.75 -10.41
C SER A 142 -37.27 24.69 -11.45
N THR A 143 -38.08 23.63 -11.46
CA THR A 143 -39.12 23.40 -12.50
C THR A 143 -40.46 24.10 -12.22
N GLY A 144 -40.61 24.81 -11.10
CA GLY A 144 -41.68 25.78 -10.85
C GLY A 144 -43.09 25.21 -10.62
N SER A 145 -43.29 23.89 -10.71
CA SER A 145 -44.50 23.21 -10.22
C SER A 145 -44.39 22.89 -8.73
N ASP A 146 -45.53 22.72 -8.05
CA ASP A 146 -45.63 22.28 -6.66
C ASP A 146 -45.12 20.82 -6.54
N ASN A 147 -43.80 20.67 -6.47
CA ASN A 147 -43.09 19.39 -6.47
C ASN A 147 -42.75 18.91 -5.05
N HIS A 148 -43.40 19.44 -4.02
CA HIS A 148 -43.13 19.09 -2.63
C HIS A 148 -43.27 17.58 -2.37
N GLU A 149 -44.30 16.93 -2.94
CA GLU A 149 -44.50 15.48 -2.82
C GLU A 149 -43.39 14.69 -3.52
N ALA A 150 -42.96 15.12 -4.71
CA ALA A 150 -41.89 14.46 -5.47
C ALA A 150 -40.50 14.62 -4.81
N ILE A 151 -40.28 15.71 -4.06
CA ILE A 151 -39.06 15.93 -3.28
C ILE A 151 -39.07 15.05 -2.03
N ALA A 152 -40.22 14.93 -1.36
CA ALA A 152 -40.38 14.02 -0.22
C ALA A 152 -40.27 12.53 -0.60
N ASP A 153 -40.56 12.19 -1.85
CA ASP A 153 -40.43 10.83 -2.41
C ASP A 153 -39.02 10.51 -2.94
N LEU A 154 -38.00 11.32 -2.63
CA LEU A 154 -36.61 11.00 -2.97
C LEU A 154 -36.05 9.94 -2.01
N HIS A 155 -35.66 8.79 -2.57
CA HIS A 155 -35.19 7.63 -1.80
C HIS A 155 -33.75 7.24 -2.17
N PHE A 156 -32.97 6.87 -1.16
CA PHE A 156 -31.67 6.22 -1.30
C PHE A 156 -31.84 4.70 -1.17
N HIS A 157 -31.62 3.96 -2.26
CA HIS A 157 -31.83 2.49 -2.33
C HIS A 157 -33.19 2.01 -1.80
N GLY A 158 -34.25 2.79 -2.01
CA GLY A 158 -35.63 2.46 -1.58
C GLY A 158 -35.97 2.89 -0.16
N THR A 159 -35.09 3.60 0.53
CA THR A 159 -35.27 4.13 1.89
C THR A 159 -35.26 5.66 1.86
N THR A 160 -36.08 6.33 2.67
CA THR A 160 -36.04 7.80 2.80
C THR A 160 -34.72 8.22 3.46
N ILE A 161 -34.33 9.49 3.34
CA ILE A 161 -33.06 9.95 3.93
C ILE A 161 -33.11 9.91 5.46
N GLU A 162 -34.27 10.25 6.03
CA GLU A 162 -34.52 10.29 7.46
C GLU A 162 -34.43 8.88 8.08
N ASP A 163 -34.92 7.85 7.36
CA ASP A 163 -34.88 6.45 7.80
C ASP A 163 -33.48 5.83 7.71
N LEU A 164 -32.50 6.51 7.09
CA LEU A 164 -31.09 6.12 7.19
C LEU A 164 -30.52 6.40 8.59
N CYS A 165 -31.22 7.20 9.41
CA CYS A 165 -30.81 7.57 10.76
C CYS A 165 -29.40 8.16 10.83
N LEU A 166 -29.03 8.95 9.82
CA LEU A 166 -27.75 9.66 9.78
C LEU A 166 -27.83 10.89 10.70
N ASP A 167 -26.73 11.14 11.40
CA ASP A 167 -26.50 12.35 12.19
C ASP A 167 -25.33 13.14 11.58
N PHE A 168 -25.04 14.32 12.13
CA PHE A 168 -23.90 15.12 11.72
C PHE A 168 -22.58 14.66 12.38
N THR A 169 -22.29 13.36 12.26
CA THR A 169 -21.04 12.72 12.67
C THR A 169 -20.30 12.21 11.43
N LEU A 170 -18.97 12.32 11.41
CA LEU A 170 -18.18 11.85 10.27
C LEU A 170 -18.25 10.31 10.17
N PRO A 171 -18.68 9.73 9.03
CA PRO A 171 -18.75 8.28 8.88
C PRO A 171 -17.40 7.59 9.16
N GLY A 172 -17.43 6.58 10.04
CA GLY A 172 -16.25 5.85 10.50
C GLY A 172 -15.48 6.51 11.66
N TYR A 173 -15.86 7.71 12.10
CA TYR A 173 -15.19 8.47 13.15
C TYR A 173 -16.20 9.04 14.15
N PRO A 174 -16.68 8.24 15.12
CA PRO A 174 -17.76 8.65 16.04
C PRO A 174 -17.41 9.87 16.91
N ASP A 175 -16.11 10.08 17.18
CA ASP A 175 -15.63 11.23 17.96
C ASP A 175 -15.50 12.53 17.12
N TYR A 176 -15.73 12.47 15.80
CA TYR A 176 -15.66 13.63 14.92
C TYR A 176 -17.07 14.11 14.61
N ILE A 177 -17.52 15.07 15.41
CA ILE A 177 -18.78 15.79 15.20
C ILE A 177 -18.60 16.87 14.13
N LEU A 178 -19.39 16.79 13.06
CA LEU A 178 -19.39 17.73 11.93
C LEU A 178 -20.15 19.01 12.26
N LYS A 179 -21.30 18.85 12.92
CA LYS A 179 -22.19 19.94 13.35
C LYS A 179 -22.74 19.61 14.73
N PRO A 180 -22.69 20.53 15.70
CA PRO A 180 -23.24 20.28 17.03
C PRO A 180 -24.77 20.24 16.98
N GLY A 181 -25.36 19.32 17.74
CA GLY A 181 -26.81 19.17 17.89
C GLY A 181 -27.27 17.73 17.62
N ASP A 182 -28.55 17.47 17.91
CA ASP A 182 -29.20 16.17 17.70
C ASP A 182 -30.06 16.18 16.42
N GLU A 183 -29.68 17.00 15.44
CA GLU A 183 -30.38 17.11 14.15
C GLU A 183 -30.13 15.84 13.31
N THR A 184 -31.19 15.15 12.93
CA THR A 184 -31.13 14.03 11.99
C THR A 184 -30.99 14.55 10.56
N VAL A 185 -30.19 13.87 9.75
CA VAL A 185 -30.05 14.21 8.33
C VAL A 185 -31.33 13.82 7.59
N ASP A 186 -31.84 14.76 6.80
CA ASP A 186 -33.06 14.69 6.03
C ASP A 186 -32.79 15.20 4.60
N ILE A 187 -33.77 15.14 3.69
CA ILE A 187 -33.57 15.65 2.32
C ILE A 187 -33.30 17.17 2.25
N ASN A 188 -33.57 17.91 3.32
CA ASN A 188 -33.39 19.36 3.40
C ASN A 188 -31.98 19.78 3.76
N ASN A 189 -31.33 19.04 4.66
CA ASN A 189 -29.98 19.30 5.13
C ASN A 189 -28.91 18.34 4.55
N LEU A 190 -29.31 17.38 3.69
CA LEU A 190 -28.40 16.41 3.07
C LEU A 190 -27.20 17.05 2.34
N GLU A 191 -27.40 18.18 1.66
CA GLU A 191 -26.32 18.89 0.98
C GLU A 191 -25.27 19.44 1.97
N GLU A 192 -25.72 19.97 3.11
CA GLU A 192 -24.85 20.43 4.19
C GLU A 192 -24.06 19.26 4.77
N PHE A 193 -24.73 18.13 5.04
CA PHE A 193 -24.10 16.91 5.53
C PHE A 193 -22.97 16.45 4.59
N ILE A 194 -23.25 16.31 3.28
CA ILE A 194 -22.26 15.89 2.29
C ILE A 194 -21.08 16.87 2.25
N SER A 195 -21.35 18.17 2.23
CA SER A 195 -20.32 19.21 2.21
C SER A 195 -19.39 19.11 3.43
N LEU A 196 -19.95 18.93 4.62
CA LEU A 196 -19.18 18.79 5.86
C LEU A 196 -18.37 17.48 5.89
N VAL A 197 -18.92 16.36 5.42
CA VAL A 197 -18.20 15.08 5.31
C VAL A 197 -17.01 15.22 4.36
N VAL A 198 -17.20 15.86 3.20
CA VAL A 198 -16.12 16.10 2.23
C VAL A 198 -15.05 17.00 2.83
N ASP A 199 -15.43 18.13 3.44
CA ASP A 199 -14.50 19.06 4.06
C ASP A 199 -13.67 18.40 5.18
N ALA A 200 -14.32 17.69 6.08
CA ALA A 200 -13.65 16.95 7.14
C ALA A 200 -12.73 15.84 6.59
N THR A 201 -13.11 15.20 5.49
CA THR A 201 -12.36 14.06 4.93
C THR A 201 -11.13 14.49 4.15
N VAL A 202 -11.23 15.51 3.29
CA VAL A 202 -10.14 15.89 2.36
C VAL A 202 -9.59 17.31 2.53
N LYS A 203 -10.16 18.12 3.43
CA LYS A 203 -9.73 19.51 3.66
C LYS A 203 -9.36 19.73 5.12
N THR A 204 -10.25 20.34 5.91
CA THR A 204 -9.94 20.85 7.26
C THR A 204 -9.51 19.75 8.22
N GLY A 205 -10.04 18.52 8.10
CA GLY A 205 -9.66 17.42 8.97
C GLY A 205 -8.24 16.89 8.75
N ILE A 206 -7.61 17.19 7.62
CA ILE A 206 -6.25 16.71 7.30
C ILE A 206 -5.21 17.83 7.19
N ILE A 207 -5.64 19.09 7.26
CA ILE A 207 -4.80 20.25 6.94
C ILE A 207 -3.54 20.32 7.79
N ARG A 208 -3.64 20.07 9.10
CA ARG A 208 -2.52 20.16 10.06
C ARG A 208 -1.44 19.11 9.76
N GLN A 209 -1.85 17.91 9.41
CA GLN A 209 -0.99 16.80 9.02
C GLN A 209 -0.25 17.14 7.71
N MET A 210 -0.99 17.66 6.72
CA MET A 210 -0.44 18.02 5.42
C MET A 210 0.51 19.23 5.48
N GLU A 211 0.20 20.23 6.31
CA GLU A 211 1.08 21.35 6.59
C GLU A 211 2.37 20.90 7.28
N ALA A 212 2.28 20.00 8.25
CA ALA A 212 3.45 19.45 8.92
C ALA A 212 4.32 18.62 7.97
N PHE A 213 3.69 17.79 7.12
CA PHE A 213 4.37 17.09 6.04
C PHE A 213 5.12 18.08 5.14
N ARG A 214 4.43 19.12 4.65
CA ARG A 214 5.01 20.14 3.76
C ARG A 214 6.17 20.86 4.44
N ALA A 215 6.03 21.24 5.70
CA ALA A 215 7.08 21.86 6.50
C ALA A 215 8.30 20.95 6.68
N GLY A 216 8.09 19.63 6.81
CA GLY A 216 9.16 18.65 6.86
C GLY A 216 9.87 18.48 5.52
N PHE A 217 9.11 18.43 4.43
CA PHE A 217 9.63 18.31 3.07
C PHE A 217 10.52 19.52 2.70
N ASN A 218 10.00 20.73 2.94
CA ASN A 218 10.66 22.00 2.63
C ASN A 218 11.96 22.25 3.40
N GLN A 219 12.30 21.43 4.41
CA GLN A 219 13.60 21.49 5.08
C GLN A 219 14.74 20.91 4.24
N VAL A 220 14.42 20.11 3.21
CA VAL A 220 15.43 19.52 2.31
C VAL A 220 15.46 20.28 0.99
N PHE A 221 14.32 20.43 0.33
CA PHE A 221 14.13 21.32 -0.83
C PHE A 221 12.65 21.68 -1.00
N ASP A 222 12.36 22.72 -1.78
CA ASP A 222 10.99 23.24 -1.93
C ASP A 222 10.07 22.24 -2.63
N ILE A 223 8.96 21.89 -1.97
CA ILE A 223 7.91 21.01 -2.48
C ILE A 223 7.30 21.50 -3.79
N SER A 224 7.34 22.82 -4.05
CA SER A 224 6.85 23.39 -5.32
C SER A 224 7.62 22.84 -6.52
N SER A 225 8.86 22.39 -6.33
CA SER A 225 9.68 21.72 -7.35
C SER A 225 9.03 20.45 -7.89
N LEU A 226 8.10 19.84 -7.14
CA LEU A 226 7.37 18.65 -7.57
C LEU A 226 6.26 18.95 -8.59
N GLN A 227 5.84 20.22 -8.75
CA GLN A 227 4.71 20.61 -9.61
C GLN A 227 4.95 20.36 -11.11
N ILE A 228 6.19 20.03 -11.50
CA ILE A 228 6.50 19.61 -12.86
C ILE A 228 5.98 18.21 -13.19
N PHE A 229 5.64 17.41 -12.17
CA PHE A 229 5.17 16.03 -12.31
C PHE A 229 3.65 15.95 -12.21
N THR A 230 3.08 15.00 -12.93
CA THR A 230 1.73 14.50 -12.66
C THR A 230 1.72 13.64 -11.37
N PRO A 231 0.55 13.42 -10.74
CA PRO A 231 0.45 12.54 -9.57
C PRO A 231 1.03 11.13 -9.83
N GLN A 232 0.80 10.58 -11.01
CA GLN A 232 1.29 9.26 -11.42
C GLN A 232 2.81 9.24 -11.61
N GLU A 233 3.38 10.28 -12.20
CA GLU A 233 4.84 10.42 -12.34
C GLU A 233 5.52 10.60 -10.97
N LEU A 234 4.86 11.27 -10.03
CA LEU A 234 5.39 11.45 -8.68
C LEU A 234 5.39 10.12 -7.89
N ASP A 235 4.32 9.32 -7.98
CA ASP A 235 4.34 7.94 -7.44
C ASP A 235 5.46 7.13 -8.10
N TYR A 236 5.56 7.16 -9.43
CA TYR A 236 6.61 6.47 -10.16
C TYR A 236 8.02 6.87 -9.70
N LEU A 237 8.27 8.18 -9.51
CA LEU A 237 9.56 8.70 -9.08
C LEU A 237 9.92 8.26 -7.66
N LEU A 238 8.96 8.32 -6.74
CA LEU A 238 9.17 8.00 -5.33
C LEU A 238 9.28 6.50 -5.08
N CYS A 239 8.43 5.75 -5.75
CA CYS A 239 8.18 4.38 -5.41
C CYS A 239 8.75 3.39 -6.43
N GLY A 240 9.13 3.86 -7.61
CA GLY A 240 9.64 3.03 -8.68
C GLY A 240 8.56 2.42 -9.58
N ARG A 241 9.01 1.59 -10.53
CA ARG A 241 8.22 1.06 -11.65
C ARG A 241 7.55 -0.27 -11.32
N ARG A 242 6.33 -0.50 -11.86
CA ARG A 242 5.86 -1.86 -12.22
C ARG A 242 6.40 -2.16 -13.62
N GLU A 243 7.48 -2.92 -13.71
CA GLU A 243 8.15 -3.20 -14.99
C GLU A 243 7.29 -4.15 -15.84
N LEU A 244 7.43 -4.09 -17.16
CA LEU A 244 6.89 -5.11 -18.06
C LEU A 244 7.97 -6.16 -18.20
N TRP A 245 7.71 -7.36 -17.69
CA TRP A 245 8.67 -8.45 -17.63
C TRP A 245 8.62 -9.24 -18.93
N GLU A 246 8.93 -8.62 -20.06
CA GLU A 246 8.99 -9.34 -21.34
C GLU A 246 10.34 -10.04 -21.48
N PRO A 247 10.38 -11.36 -21.73
CA PRO A 247 11.63 -12.15 -21.77
C PRO A 247 12.73 -11.53 -22.63
N ASP A 248 12.36 -11.00 -23.80
CA ASP A 248 13.28 -10.38 -24.77
C ASP A 248 13.91 -9.07 -24.26
N THR A 249 13.25 -8.37 -23.34
CA THR A 249 13.79 -7.14 -22.73
C THR A 249 14.57 -7.42 -21.45
N LEU A 250 14.19 -8.47 -20.72
CA LEU A 250 14.87 -8.89 -19.49
C LEU A 250 16.32 -9.34 -19.75
N VAL A 251 16.57 -10.00 -20.88
CA VAL A 251 17.90 -10.53 -21.22
C VAL A 251 18.97 -9.42 -21.33
N ASP A 252 18.59 -8.23 -21.79
CA ASP A 252 19.49 -7.09 -21.97
C ASP A 252 19.82 -6.38 -20.65
N HIS A 253 18.97 -6.57 -19.63
CA HIS A 253 19.08 -5.90 -18.34
C HIS A 253 19.75 -6.76 -17.27
N ILE A 254 19.95 -8.05 -17.53
CA ILE A 254 20.48 -9.02 -16.56
C ILE A 254 21.84 -9.53 -17.02
N LYS A 255 22.82 -9.56 -16.11
CA LYS A 255 24.12 -10.15 -16.37
C LYS A 255 24.08 -11.66 -16.08
N PHE A 256 24.56 -12.47 -17.02
CA PHE A 256 24.79 -13.90 -16.81
C PHE A 256 26.29 -14.15 -16.67
N ASP A 257 26.69 -14.86 -15.61
CA ASP A 257 28.11 -15.09 -15.31
C ASP A 257 28.33 -16.48 -14.70
N HIS A 258 29.59 -16.86 -14.49
CA HIS A 258 30.02 -18.04 -13.74
C HIS A 258 29.26 -19.33 -14.12
N GLY A 259 29.30 -19.68 -15.41
CA GLY A 259 28.74 -20.94 -15.92
C GLY A 259 27.34 -20.83 -16.54
N TYR A 260 26.77 -19.62 -16.60
CA TYR A 260 25.59 -19.33 -17.41
C TYR A 260 25.84 -18.29 -18.49
N THR A 261 25.06 -18.40 -19.56
CA THR A 261 24.95 -17.43 -20.66
C THR A 261 23.47 -17.21 -20.97
N ALA A 262 23.14 -16.16 -21.71
CA ALA A 262 21.77 -15.91 -22.17
C ALA A 262 21.10 -17.10 -22.90
N LYS A 263 21.90 -18.01 -23.49
CA LYS A 263 21.41 -19.18 -24.23
C LYS A 263 21.30 -20.45 -23.37
N SER A 264 21.72 -20.40 -22.11
CA SER A 264 21.67 -21.58 -21.23
C SER A 264 20.21 -21.96 -20.96
N PRO A 265 19.82 -23.25 -21.03
CA PRO A 265 18.42 -23.66 -20.82
C PRO A 265 17.82 -23.16 -19.51
N ALA A 266 18.60 -23.17 -18.42
CA ALA A 266 18.16 -22.64 -17.14
C ALA A 266 17.88 -21.12 -17.16
N ILE A 267 18.61 -20.36 -17.98
CA ILE A 267 18.37 -18.92 -18.13
C ILE A 267 17.13 -18.66 -18.96
N VAL A 268 16.94 -19.39 -20.07
CA VAL A 268 15.72 -19.28 -20.89
C VAL A 268 14.48 -19.59 -20.03
N ASN A 269 14.50 -20.69 -19.28
CA ASN A 269 13.41 -21.05 -18.38
C ASN A 269 13.13 -19.97 -17.33
N LEU A 270 14.18 -19.37 -16.74
CA LEU A 270 14.02 -18.30 -15.77
C LEU A 270 13.36 -17.06 -16.40
N LEU A 271 13.81 -16.63 -17.57
CA LEU A 271 13.26 -15.45 -18.24
C LEU A 271 11.79 -15.65 -18.62
N GLU A 272 11.41 -16.85 -19.06
CA GLU A 272 10.00 -17.20 -19.30
C GLU A 272 9.18 -17.17 -17.99
N ILE A 273 9.68 -17.78 -16.91
CA ILE A 273 9.03 -17.76 -15.60
C ILE A 273 8.82 -16.32 -15.10
N MET A 274 9.85 -15.48 -15.25
CA MET A 274 9.82 -14.07 -14.90
C MET A 274 8.71 -13.33 -15.67
N GLY A 275 8.52 -13.63 -16.96
CA GLY A 275 7.43 -13.04 -17.75
C GLY A 275 6.04 -13.59 -17.46
N GLU A 276 5.93 -14.78 -16.88
CA GLU A 276 4.67 -15.39 -16.46
C GLU A 276 4.24 -15.00 -15.03
N PHE A 277 5.10 -14.33 -14.27
CA PHE A 277 4.78 -13.91 -12.90
C PHE A 277 3.63 -12.91 -12.82
N THR A 278 2.76 -13.09 -11.83
CA THR A 278 1.77 -12.08 -11.46
C THR A 278 2.46 -10.83 -10.89
N PRO A 279 1.80 -9.66 -10.84
CA PRO A 279 2.36 -8.45 -10.23
C PRO A 279 2.87 -8.66 -8.79
N GLU A 280 2.18 -9.49 -8.00
CA GLU A 280 2.56 -9.85 -6.64
C GLU A 280 3.83 -10.71 -6.63
N GLN A 281 3.93 -11.68 -7.55
CA GLN A 281 5.12 -12.53 -7.69
C GLN A 281 6.34 -11.75 -8.18
N GLN A 282 6.16 -10.82 -9.12
CA GLN A 282 7.22 -9.91 -9.56
C GLN A 282 7.71 -9.03 -8.39
N ARG A 283 6.78 -8.45 -7.62
CA ARG A 283 7.09 -7.68 -6.41
C ARG A 283 7.90 -8.51 -5.41
N ALA A 284 7.47 -9.74 -5.15
CA ALA A 284 8.12 -10.64 -4.24
C ALA A 284 9.51 -11.09 -4.74
N PHE A 285 9.66 -11.33 -6.04
CA PHE A 285 10.95 -11.61 -6.66
C PHE A 285 11.90 -10.41 -6.56
N CYS A 286 11.46 -9.19 -6.87
CA CYS A 286 12.25 -7.98 -6.69
C CYS A 286 12.76 -7.86 -5.25
N GLN A 287 11.88 -8.05 -4.28
CA GLN A 287 12.23 -8.05 -2.86
C GLN A 287 13.26 -9.14 -2.54
N PHE A 288 13.08 -10.33 -3.09
CA PHE A 288 13.99 -11.46 -2.89
C PHE A 288 15.39 -11.18 -3.46
N VAL A 289 15.51 -10.62 -4.67
CA VAL A 289 16.82 -10.44 -5.32
C VAL A 289 17.51 -9.12 -5.01
N THR A 290 16.74 -8.05 -4.71
CA THR A 290 17.27 -6.69 -4.47
C THR A 290 17.09 -6.21 -3.03
N GLY A 291 16.24 -6.87 -2.23
CA GLY A 291 15.81 -6.35 -0.92
C GLY A 291 14.78 -5.22 -1.00
N ALA A 292 14.35 -4.81 -2.20
CA ALA A 292 13.31 -3.82 -2.41
C ALA A 292 12.16 -4.39 -3.26
N PRO A 293 10.89 -4.08 -2.94
CA PRO A 293 9.76 -4.71 -3.62
C PRO A 293 9.45 -4.06 -4.97
N ARG A 294 10.04 -2.89 -5.24
CA ARG A 294 9.90 -2.13 -6.48
C ARG A 294 11.28 -1.74 -7.01
N LEU A 295 11.39 -1.69 -8.33
CA LEU A 295 12.63 -1.34 -9.03
C LEU A 295 12.71 0.17 -9.24
N PRO A 296 13.93 0.75 -9.27
CA PRO A 296 14.10 2.18 -9.48
C PRO A 296 13.57 2.67 -10.83
N PRO A 297 13.31 3.99 -11.00
CA PRO A 297 13.02 4.57 -12.30
C PRO A 297 14.05 4.14 -13.35
N GLY A 298 13.62 3.41 -14.37
CA GLY A 298 14.50 2.76 -15.35
C GLY A 298 14.60 1.22 -15.24
N GLY A 299 13.97 0.61 -14.22
CA GLY A 299 13.82 -0.85 -14.10
C GLY A 299 15.10 -1.61 -13.75
N LEU A 300 15.18 -2.87 -14.17
CA LEU A 300 16.37 -3.71 -13.98
C LEU A 300 17.65 -3.10 -14.61
N ALA A 301 17.49 -2.33 -15.70
CA ALA A 301 18.59 -1.78 -16.49
C ALA A 301 19.51 -0.85 -15.69
N VAL A 302 18.95 -0.12 -14.71
CA VAL A 302 19.65 0.90 -13.93
C VAL A 302 20.10 0.41 -12.55
N LEU A 303 19.86 -0.87 -12.22
CA LEU A 303 20.36 -1.45 -10.97
C LEU A 303 21.88 -1.33 -10.91
N ASN A 304 22.39 -0.83 -9.78
CA ASN A 304 23.80 -0.71 -9.51
C ASN A 304 24.13 -1.29 -8.12
N PRO A 305 24.76 -2.47 -8.05
CA PRO A 305 25.25 -3.30 -9.17
C PRO A 305 24.12 -3.93 -10.00
N LYS A 306 24.39 -4.28 -11.27
CA LYS A 306 23.41 -4.97 -12.14
C LYS A 306 22.99 -6.32 -11.56
N LEU A 307 21.72 -6.69 -11.73
CA LEU A 307 21.24 -8.03 -11.39
C LEU A 307 22.09 -9.07 -12.14
N THR A 308 22.76 -9.94 -11.39
CA THR A 308 23.67 -10.94 -11.93
C THR A 308 23.22 -12.34 -11.53
N ILE A 309 23.02 -13.21 -12.52
CA ILE A 309 22.65 -14.61 -12.30
C ILE A 309 23.85 -15.50 -12.57
N VAL A 310 24.13 -16.38 -11.62
CA VAL A 310 25.23 -17.32 -11.69
C VAL A 310 24.79 -18.74 -11.44
N ARG A 311 25.55 -19.69 -12.00
CA ARG A 311 25.31 -21.11 -11.73
C ARG A 311 25.65 -21.43 -10.30
N LYS A 312 24.68 -21.98 -9.56
CA LYS A 312 24.94 -22.58 -8.26
C LYS A 312 25.52 -23.99 -8.49
N HIS A 313 26.67 -24.24 -7.89
CA HIS A 313 27.23 -25.58 -7.79
C HIS A 313 26.61 -26.29 -6.58
N SER A 314 26.27 -27.56 -6.72
CA SER A 314 25.59 -28.32 -5.67
C SER A 314 26.45 -28.41 -4.40
N SER A 315 25.82 -28.23 -3.24
CA SER A 315 26.47 -28.21 -1.92
C SER A 315 27.12 -29.55 -1.53
N SER A 316 26.74 -30.67 -2.16
CA SER A 316 27.23 -32.00 -1.82
C SER A 316 28.55 -32.40 -2.53
N ALA A 317 29.05 -31.59 -3.47
CA ALA A 317 30.25 -31.93 -4.25
C ALA A 317 31.56 -32.02 -3.42
N GLY A 318 31.54 -31.60 -2.15
CA GLY A 318 32.69 -31.67 -1.24
C GLY A 318 32.76 -32.94 -0.37
N ASN A 319 31.69 -33.74 -0.28
CA ASN A 319 31.61 -34.89 0.66
C ASN A 319 31.55 -36.27 -0.03
N ALA A 320 31.90 -36.35 -1.31
CA ALA A 320 32.01 -37.65 -1.98
C ALA A 320 33.31 -38.35 -1.58
N MET A 321 33.20 -39.31 -0.65
CA MET A 321 34.22 -40.34 -0.45
C MET A 321 34.47 -41.08 -1.78
N PRO A 322 35.73 -41.40 -2.17
CA PRO A 322 36.04 -41.80 -3.55
C PRO A 322 35.57 -43.20 -3.96
N ASN A 323 34.86 -43.94 -3.10
CA ASN A 323 34.56 -45.35 -3.32
C ASN A 323 33.10 -45.65 -2.98
N GLY A 324 32.23 -45.60 -3.98
CA GLY A 324 30.85 -46.05 -3.87
C GLY A 324 30.19 -46.07 -5.24
N THR A 325 30.11 -47.25 -5.85
CA THR A 325 29.41 -47.52 -7.11
C THR A 325 27.91 -47.29 -6.98
N GLY A 326 27.39 -46.21 -7.58
CA GLY A 326 25.96 -45.98 -7.84
C GLY A 326 25.72 -44.62 -8.50
N PRO A 327 24.92 -44.50 -9.57
CA PRO A 327 24.56 -43.21 -10.14
C PRO A 327 23.37 -42.63 -9.37
N SER A 328 23.61 -42.08 -8.19
CA SER A 328 22.71 -41.05 -7.65
C SER A 328 23.45 -39.74 -7.77
N ALA A 329 23.50 -39.21 -9.00
CA ALA A 329 23.75 -37.79 -9.19
C ALA A 329 22.61 -37.06 -8.47
N GLU A 330 22.84 -36.68 -7.22
CA GLU A 330 21.90 -35.88 -6.45
C GLU A 330 21.49 -34.69 -7.30
N SER A 331 20.19 -34.60 -7.55
CA SER A 331 19.67 -33.73 -8.60
C SER A 331 19.82 -32.29 -8.16
N ALA A 332 20.28 -31.41 -9.05
CA ALA A 332 20.26 -29.97 -8.80
C ALA A 332 18.84 -29.44 -8.47
N ASP A 333 17.82 -30.26 -8.71
CA ASP A 333 16.42 -30.02 -8.39
C ASP A 333 16.13 -29.98 -6.89
N ASP A 334 16.97 -30.58 -6.07
CA ASP A 334 16.79 -30.56 -4.62
C ASP A 334 17.27 -29.24 -4.00
N ASP A 335 18.27 -28.60 -4.59
CA ASP A 335 18.85 -27.35 -4.12
C ASP A 335 17.89 -26.15 -4.30
N LEU A 336 17.82 -25.26 -3.32
CA LEU A 336 17.13 -23.97 -3.44
C LEU A 336 18.03 -22.90 -4.08
N PRO A 337 17.47 -21.93 -4.81
CA PRO A 337 18.23 -20.76 -5.24
C PRO A 337 18.62 -19.92 -4.00
N SER A 338 19.71 -19.18 -4.09
CA SER A 338 20.11 -18.26 -3.03
C SER A 338 20.52 -16.90 -3.58
N VAL A 339 20.31 -15.87 -2.76
CA VAL A 339 20.51 -14.47 -3.15
C VAL A 339 21.58 -13.80 -2.31
N MET A 340 22.24 -12.82 -2.90
CA MET A 340 23.08 -11.86 -2.21
C MET A 340 22.53 -10.47 -2.57
N THR A 341 21.56 -10.00 -1.79
CA THR A 341 20.78 -8.79 -2.10
C THR A 341 21.65 -7.55 -2.25
N CYS A 342 22.65 -7.35 -1.38
CA CYS A 342 23.59 -6.23 -1.47
C CYS A 342 24.37 -6.17 -2.81
N ALA A 343 24.49 -7.31 -3.50
CA ALA A 343 25.17 -7.41 -4.77
C ALA A 343 24.20 -7.59 -5.96
N ASN A 344 22.88 -7.62 -5.73
CA ASN A 344 21.88 -8.03 -6.71
C ASN A 344 22.29 -9.34 -7.41
N TYR A 345 22.66 -10.35 -6.63
CA TYR A 345 23.22 -11.61 -7.13
C TYR A 345 22.28 -12.79 -6.87
N LEU A 346 21.92 -13.54 -7.90
CA LEU A 346 21.09 -14.76 -7.80
C LEU A 346 21.93 -15.99 -8.19
N LYS A 347 22.13 -16.91 -7.24
CA LYS A 347 22.75 -18.22 -7.47
C LYS A 347 21.65 -19.23 -7.80
N LEU A 348 21.56 -19.62 -9.06
CA LEU A 348 20.51 -20.48 -9.59
C LEU A 348 21.04 -21.90 -9.88
N PRO A 349 20.52 -22.95 -9.21
CA PRO A 349 20.82 -24.33 -9.58
C PRO A 349 20.44 -24.65 -11.03
N PRO A 350 21.17 -25.54 -11.70
CA PRO A 350 20.86 -25.97 -13.06
C PRO A 350 19.70 -26.96 -13.07
N TYR A 351 18.49 -26.48 -12.76
CA TYR A 351 17.28 -27.27 -12.70
C TYR A 351 16.98 -28.02 -14.00
N SER A 352 16.44 -29.23 -13.88
CA SER A 352 16.13 -30.12 -15.00
C SER A 352 15.01 -29.61 -15.89
N THR A 353 14.02 -28.94 -15.31
CA THR A 353 12.79 -28.49 -15.99
C THR A 353 12.33 -27.11 -15.50
N LYS A 354 11.51 -26.43 -16.31
CA LYS A 354 10.91 -25.13 -15.96
C LYS A 354 10.00 -25.25 -14.75
N GLU A 355 9.23 -26.33 -14.65
CA GLU A 355 8.26 -26.57 -13.58
C GLU A 355 8.95 -26.73 -12.21
N VAL A 356 10.08 -27.44 -12.17
CA VAL A 356 10.89 -27.58 -10.95
C VAL A 356 11.44 -26.21 -10.54
N MET A 357 12.03 -25.48 -11.50
CA MET A 357 12.57 -24.14 -11.24
C MET A 357 11.51 -23.19 -10.69
N TYR A 358 10.32 -23.17 -11.30
CA TYR A 358 9.20 -22.34 -10.85
C TYR A 358 8.82 -22.63 -9.40
N LYS A 359 8.65 -23.91 -9.05
CA LYS A 359 8.31 -24.32 -7.67
C LYS A 359 9.40 -23.93 -6.68
N LYS A 360 10.68 -24.14 -7.01
CA LYS A 360 11.82 -23.84 -6.14
C LYS A 360 12.04 -22.33 -5.97
N LEU A 361 11.83 -21.54 -7.02
CA LEU A 361 11.85 -20.08 -6.95
C LEU A 361 10.75 -19.56 -6.04
N LEU A 362 9.49 -19.96 -6.27
CA LEU A 362 8.38 -19.49 -5.45
C LEU A 362 8.55 -19.87 -3.98
N TYR A 363 9.00 -21.11 -3.70
CA TYR A 363 9.30 -21.55 -2.34
C TYR A 363 10.40 -20.69 -1.69
N ALA A 364 11.51 -20.45 -2.39
CA ALA A 364 12.60 -19.62 -1.85
C ALA A 364 12.18 -18.15 -1.66
N ILE A 365 11.35 -17.61 -2.55
CA ILE A 365 10.80 -16.27 -2.43
C ILE A 365 9.86 -16.17 -1.24
N SER A 366 8.95 -17.13 -1.05
CA SER A 366 7.99 -17.10 0.05
C SER A 366 8.66 -17.24 1.41
N GLU A 367 9.58 -18.21 1.55
CA GLU A 367 10.28 -18.46 2.81
C GLU A 367 11.36 -17.41 3.10
N GLY A 368 11.98 -16.84 2.05
CA GLY A 368 13.04 -15.84 2.18
C GLY A 368 12.57 -14.49 2.70
N GLN A 369 11.28 -14.15 2.57
CA GLN A 369 10.74 -12.85 2.97
C GLN A 369 10.86 -12.58 4.49
N GLY A 370 10.81 -13.61 5.34
CA GLY A 370 10.92 -13.47 6.80
C GLY A 370 12.36 -13.38 7.33
N SER A 371 13.37 -13.66 6.50
CA SER A 371 14.78 -13.70 6.95
C SER A 371 15.47 -12.33 6.93
N PHE A 372 14.89 -11.31 6.30
CA PHE A 372 15.47 -9.97 6.17
C PHE A 372 15.27 -9.09 7.42
N ASP A 373 14.41 -9.50 8.35
CA ASP A 373 14.09 -8.75 9.58
C ASP A 373 15.04 -9.08 10.75
N LEU A 374 15.98 -10.02 10.56
CA LEU A 374 16.93 -10.49 11.59
C LEU A 374 18.36 -9.91 11.46
N SER A 375 18.56 -8.91 10.58
CA SER A 375 19.88 -8.27 10.35
C SER A 375 19.97 -6.86 10.90
#